data_AF-A0A832GY88-F1
#
_entry.id   AF-A0A832GY88-F1
#
_cell.length_a   1.000
_cell.length_b   1.000
_cell.length_c   1.000
_cell.angle_alpha   90.00
_cell.angle_beta   90.00
_cell.angle_gamma   90.00
#
_symmetry.space_group_name_H-M   'P 1'
#
loop_
_entity.id
_entity.type
_entity.pdbx_description
1 polymer ?
#
loop_
_entity_poly.entity_id
_entity_poly.type
_entity_poly.pdbx_seq_one_letter_code
_entity_poly.pdbx_strand_id
1 'polypeptide(L)' 'RQVGFSGNIVKPKVYLAFGISGAPQHIAGMKDSESVVAVNSDPSAPIAKFSDIFVVGDMYEVARRLLERLKAFK' A
#
# COMPACT_ATOMS: atom_id res chain seq x y z
N ARG A 1 2.86 7.88 -11.43
CA ARG A 1 4.16 7.28 -11.81
C ARG A 1 4.11 5.81 -11.47
N GLN A 2 4.62 4.92 -12.32
CA GLN A 2 4.55 3.47 -12.12
C GLN A 2 5.65 3.00 -11.16
N VAL A 3 5.30 2.08 -10.25
CA VAL A 3 6.20 1.33 -9.37
C VAL A 3 6.18 -0.13 -9.79
N GLY A 4 7.35 -0.77 -9.84
CA GLY A 4 7.47 -2.19 -10.21
C GLY A 4 8.68 -2.48 -11.07
N PHE A 5 8.84 -3.74 -11.49
CA PHE A 5 9.99 -4.26 -12.21
C PHE A 5 10.36 -3.46 -13.48
N SER A 6 9.36 -3.04 -14.26
CA SER A 6 9.55 -2.21 -15.47
C SER A 6 9.41 -0.70 -15.20
N GLY A 7 9.18 -0.30 -13.95
CA GLY A 7 8.95 1.07 -13.54
C GLY A 7 9.99 1.52 -12.51
N ASN A 8 9.58 2.36 -11.57
CA ASN A 8 10.46 2.82 -10.51
C ASN A 8 10.57 1.76 -9.41
N ILE A 9 11.80 1.57 -8.93
CA ILE A 9 12.08 0.88 -7.67
C ILE A 9 12.18 1.94 -6.59
N VAL A 10 11.42 1.79 -5.50
CA VAL A 10 11.35 2.75 -4.40
C VAL A 10 11.63 2.07 -3.06
N LYS A 11 12.22 2.81 -2.12
CA LYS A 11 12.56 2.34 -0.77
C LYS A 11 12.19 3.38 0.31
N PRO A 12 10.91 3.79 0.42
CA PRO A 12 10.50 4.77 1.42
C PRO A 12 10.46 4.16 2.83
N LYS A 13 10.38 5.04 3.83
CA LYS A 13 10.07 4.65 5.22
C LYS A 13 8.66 4.07 5.37
N VAL A 14 7.70 4.63 4.62
CA VAL A 14 6.30 4.18 4.63
C VAL A 14 5.82 4.06 3.18
N TYR A 15 5.29 2.91 2.83
CA TYR A 15 4.67 2.61 1.54
C TYR A 15 3.17 2.37 1.73
N LEU A 16 2.35 3.20 1.09
CA LEU A 16 0.90 3.12 1.15
C LEU A 16 0.35 2.46 -0.12
N ALA A 17 -0.13 1.22 0.01
CA ALA A 17 -0.66 0.39 -1.08
C ALA A 17 -2.20 0.36 -1.06
N PHE A 18 -2.83 1.36 -1.67
CA PHE A 18 -4.30 1.46 -1.76
C PHE A 18 -4.79 0.83 -3.06
N GLY A 19 -5.55 -0.26 -2.98
CA GLY A 19 -6.11 -0.96 -4.14
C GLY A 19 -5.11 -1.75 -4.98
N ILE A 20 -3.92 -2.04 -4.44
CA ILE A 20 -2.89 -2.84 -5.12
C ILE A 20 -3.11 -4.32 -4.80
N SER A 21 -3.18 -5.17 -5.82
CA SER A 21 -3.34 -6.62 -5.65
C SER A 21 -2.07 -7.29 -5.11
N GLY A 22 -0.89 -6.75 -5.43
CA GLY A 22 0.41 -7.36 -5.07
C GLY A 22 0.95 -8.33 -6.11
N ALA A 23 0.71 -8.06 -7.40
CA ALA A 23 1.35 -8.80 -8.49
C ALA A 23 2.90 -8.77 -8.32
N PRO A 24 3.62 -9.88 -8.60
CA PRO A 24 5.07 -9.97 -8.37
C PRO A 24 5.87 -8.82 -9.00
N GLN A 25 5.44 -8.32 -10.14
CA GLN A 25 6.06 -7.19 -10.84
C GLN A 25 5.97 -5.90 -10.02
N HIS A 26 4.86 -5.66 -9.32
CA HIS A 26 4.71 -4.50 -8.44
C HIS A 26 5.56 -4.67 -7.18
N ILE A 27 5.50 -5.85 -6.55
CA ILE A 27 6.27 -6.17 -5.33
C ILE A 27 7.77 -5.97 -5.55
N ALA A 28 8.29 -6.37 -6.71
CA ALA A 28 9.70 -6.17 -7.07
C ALA A 28 10.16 -4.70 -6.96
N GLY A 29 9.26 -3.74 -7.13
CA GLY A 29 9.55 -2.31 -7.04
C GLY A 29 9.38 -1.67 -5.67
N MET A 30 8.80 -2.37 -4.68
CA MET A 30 8.47 -1.79 -3.36
C MET A 30 8.85 -2.65 -2.15
N LYS A 31 9.28 -3.91 -2.37
CA LYS A 31 9.59 -4.88 -1.30
C LYS A 31 10.65 -4.43 -0.29
N ASP A 32 11.48 -3.44 -0.64
CA ASP A 32 12.54 -2.90 0.21
C ASP A 32 12.07 -1.65 1.00
N SER A 33 10.77 -1.40 1.10
CA SER A 33 10.20 -0.34 1.95
C SER A 33 10.28 -0.74 3.43
N GLU A 34 10.54 0.21 4.31
CA GLU A 34 10.72 -0.07 5.75
C GLU A 34 9.40 -0.48 6.42
N SER A 35 8.29 0.16 6.05
CA SER A 35 6.94 -0.22 6.46
C SER A 35 5.94 -0.13 5.31
N VAL A 36 5.08 -1.13 5.17
CA VAL A 36 4.06 -1.27 4.13
C VAL A 36 2.68 -1.34 4.78
N VAL A 37 1.82 -0.39 4.42
CA VAL A 37 0.41 -0.37 4.81
C VAL A 37 -0.43 -0.54 3.55
N ALA A 38 -1.26 -1.56 3.52
CA ALA A 38 -2.10 -1.86 2.38
C ALA A 38 -3.59 -1.83 2.72
N VAL A 39 -4.39 -1.39 1.76
CA VAL A 39 -5.85 -1.39 1.82
C VAL A 39 -6.37 -2.07 0.56
N ASN A 40 -7.18 -3.11 0.71
CA ASN A 40 -7.79 -3.79 -0.41
C ASN A 40 -9.18 -4.31 -0.02
N SER A 41 -10.14 -4.32 -0.96
CA SER A 41 -11.46 -4.91 -0.72
C SER A 41 -11.43 -6.44 -0.76
N ASP A 42 -10.44 -7.02 -1.44
CA ASP A 42 -10.21 -8.46 -1.48
C ASP A 42 -9.34 -8.90 -0.28
N PRO A 43 -9.89 -9.64 0.69
CA PRO A 43 -9.12 -10.15 1.84
C PRO A 43 -8.05 -11.18 1.44
N SER A 44 -8.11 -11.73 0.23
CA SER A 44 -7.15 -12.70 -0.30
C SER A 44 -6.02 -12.07 -1.12
N ALA A 45 -6.01 -10.74 -1.27
CA ALA A 45 -5.05 -10.03 -2.11
C ALA A 45 -3.58 -10.38 -1.73
N PRO A 46 -2.74 -10.80 -2.70
CA PRO A 46 -1.35 -11.16 -2.47
C PRO A 46 -0.51 -10.10 -1.72
N ILE A 47 -0.82 -8.81 -1.88
CA ILE A 47 -0.14 -7.69 -1.20
C ILE A 47 -0.15 -7.85 0.32
N ALA A 48 -1.17 -8.51 0.89
CA ALA A 48 -1.31 -8.73 2.32
C ALA A 48 -0.09 -9.45 2.92
N LYS A 49 0.54 -10.36 2.15
CA LYS A 49 1.75 -11.09 2.55
C LYS A 49 3.00 -10.21 2.65
N PHE A 50 2.98 -9.05 2.02
CA PHE A 50 4.07 -8.09 1.94
C PHE A 50 3.76 -6.80 2.71
N SER A 51 2.71 -6.81 3.54
CA SER A 51 2.24 -5.64 4.28
C SER A 51 2.40 -5.87 5.78
N ASP A 52 2.91 -4.88 6.50
CA ASP A 52 2.92 -4.87 7.97
C ASP A 52 1.52 -4.64 8.53
N ILE A 53 0.73 -3.82 7.83
CA ILE A 53 -0.67 -3.54 8.15
C ILE A 53 -1.50 -3.77 6.90
N PHE A 54 -2.50 -4.65 7.00
CA PHE A 54 -3.47 -4.90 5.92
C PHE A 54 -4.89 -4.62 6.39
N VAL A 55 -5.57 -3.71 5.70
CA VAL A 55 -6.95 -3.33 5.98
C VAL A 55 -7.86 -3.84 4.86
N VAL A 56 -8.85 -4.65 5.24
CA VAL A 56 -9.89 -5.08 4.31
C VAL A 56 -10.99 -4.02 4.27
N GLY A 57 -11.19 -3.38 3.12
CA GLY A 57 -12.20 -2.34 2.96
C GLY A 57 -12.07 -1.53 1.67
N ASP A 58 -12.99 -0.57 1.49
CA ASP A 58 -12.95 0.35 0.36
C ASP A 58 -11.77 1.33 0.48
N MET A 59 -10.93 1.37 -0.55
CA MET A 59 -9.71 2.18 -0.52
C MET A 59 -9.98 3.68 -0.44
N TYR A 60 -11.09 4.17 -1.03
CA TYR A 60 -11.41 5.59 -1.02
C TYR A 60 -11.94 6.03 0.34
N GLU A 61 -12.77 5.22 0.97
CA GLU A 61 -13.25 5.48 2.34
C GLU A 61 -12.08 5.52 3.32
N VAL A 62 -11.22 4.50 3.30
CA VAL A 62 -10.08 4.42 4.22
C VAL A 62 -9.10 5.57 3.98
N ALA A 63 -8.82 5.92 2.71
CA ALA A 63 -7.93 7.04 2.38
C ALA A 63 -8.47 8.37 2.90
N ARG A 64 -9.78 8.63 2.76
CA ARG A 64 -10.42 9.84 3.27
C ARG A 64 -10.32 9.93 4.79
N ARG A 65 -10.66 8.86 5.50
CA ARG A 65 -10.59 8.80 6.97
C ARG A 65 -9.16 8.98 7.47
N LEU A 66 -8.17 8.37 6.80
CA LEU A 66 -6.76 8.56 7.12
C LEU A 66 -6.35 10.03 6.95
N LEU A 67 -6.74 10.66 5.84
CA LEU A 67 -6.42 12.07 5.58
C LEU A 67 -7.02 13.00 6.64
N GLU A 68 -8.27 12.78 7.04
CA GLU A 68 -8.93 13.55 8.11
C GLU A 68 -8.17 13.42 9.44
N ARG A 69 -7.80 12.20 9.81
CA ARG A 69 -7.02 11.94 11.03
C ARG A 69 -5.67 12.61 11.00
N LEU A 70 -4.92 12.50 9.88
CA LEU A 70 -3.62 13.14 9.73
C LEU A 70 -3.69 14.67 9.81
N LYS A 71 -4.77 15.29 9.29
CA LYS A 71 -5.00 16.73 9.42
C LYS A 71 -5.31 17.15 10.85
N ALA A 72 -6.02 16.31 11.60
CA ALA A 72 -6.34 16.56 13.01
C ALA A 72 -5.16 16.28 13.95
N PHE A 73 -4.18 15.49 13.53
CA PHE A 73 -2.97 15.13 14.29
C PHE A 73 -1.89 16.23 14.30
N LYS A 74 -2.26 17.46 13.94
CA LYS A 74 -1.37 18.61 13.85
C LYS A 74 -1.11 19.26 15.20
#